data_AF-X1E0R7-F1
#
_entry.id   AF-X1E0R7-F1
#
_cell.length_a   1.000
_cell.length_b   1.000
_cell.length_c   1.000
_cell.angle_alpha   90.00
_cell.angle_beta   90.00
_cell.angle_gamma   90.00
#
_symmetry.space_group_name_H-M   'P 1'
#
loop_
_entity.id
_entity.type
_entity.pdbx_description
1 polymer ?
#
loop_
_entity_poly.entity_id
_entity_poly.type
_entity_poly.pdbx_seq_one_letter_code
_entity_poly.pdbx_strand_id
1 'polypeptide(L)'
;LRETRSASGQRRRKAAKQLQVVEAFRRSGNKPEWMVLTVLPVLPPDLRPMVQLDGGRFATSDLNDLYRRVINRNNRLRHLLEIEAPAVIIRNEKRMLQEAVDSLIDNGRRGRAISISGNHKLKSLSDMLRGKQGRFRQNLLGKRVDYSGRSVIVVGPELKLHQCGLPRRMAVELFKPFIMRRLIEQGLTHNIKSARRLVERNKPEVYDILEEVVKEQPVLLNRAPTLHRLSIQAFEPVLIDGSAIQIHPLVCAAFNADFDGDQMAVHVPLSKAAVKGAREIMLSTHNMLLPSSGEPIITPTLDMVLGCYYLTTVIPGAKGEGTIFGSSEEAKLIYELGYIDLRAEIEVRKQQENGQKIKTSVGRIIFNDILPPELGFYNKAIDKSSLKQIVTDCYKLL
;
A
#
# COMPACT_ATOMS: atom_id res chain seq x y z
N LEU A 1 -22.42 -49.16 0.90
CA LEU A 1 -23.83 -49.01 0.45
C LEU A 1 -24.82 -49.73 1.37
N ARG A 2 -24.65 -51.03 1.69
CA ARG A 2 -25.55 -51.75 2.62
C ARG A 2 -25.52 -51.20 4.04
N GLU A 3 -24.34 -51.02 4.64
CA GLU A 3 -24.19 -50.45 6.00
C GLU A 3 -24.70 -49.01 6.14
N THR A 4 -24.61 -48.22 5.07
CA THR A 4 -25.09 -46.83 5.03
C THR A 4 -26.62 -46.74 5.07
N ARG A 5 -27.31 -47.82 4.66
CA ARG A 5 -28.77 -47.95 4.65
C ARG A 5 -29.31 -48.63 5.92
N SER A 6 -28.54 -49.53 6.55
CA SER A 6 -28.99 -50.32 7.71
C SER A 6 -28.55 -49.78 9.09
N ALA A 7 -27.48 -48.98 9.16
CA ALA A 7 -26.96 -48.48 10.44
C ALA A 7 -27.63 -47.15 10.88
N SER A 8 -27.79 -46.95 12.19
CA SER A 8 -28.26 -45.67 12.77
C SER A 8 -27.11 -44.87 13.41
N GLY A 9 -27.32 -43.55 13.56
CA GLY A 9 -26.43 -42.66 14.32
C GLY A 9 -24.99 -42.55 13.81
N GLN A 10 -24.02 -42.78 14.70
CA GLN A 10 -22.58 -42.57 14.46
C GLN A 10 -22.00 -43.56 13.42
N ARG A 11 -22.50 -44.80 13.39
CA ARG A 11 -22.07 -45.83 12.42
C ARG A 11 -22.46 -45.44 10.99
N ARG A 12 -23.67 -44.89 10.79
CA ARG A 12 -24.10 -44.34 9.49
C ARG A 12 -23.21 -43.19 9.03
N ARG A 13 -22.85 -42.26 9.92
CA ARG A 13 -21.95 -41.13 9.62
C ARG A 13 -20.55 -41.61 9.20
N LYS A 14 -19.98 -42.60 9.89
CA LYS A 14 -18.68 -43.19 9.53
C LYS A 14 -18.72 -43.89 8.18
N ALA A 15 -19.74 -44.72 7.94
CA ALA A 15 -19.96 -45.41 6.68
C ALA A 15 -20.20 -44.43 5.51
N ALA A 16 -20.90 -43.32 5.76
CA ALA A 16 -21.10 -42.27 4.76
C ALA A 16 -19.79 -41.57 4.38
N LYS A 17 -18.95 -41.21 5.35
CA LYS A 17 -17.60 -40.65 5.08
C LYS A 17 -16.72 -41.62 4.29
N GLN A 18 -16.73 -42.90 4.63
CA GLN A 18 -15.98 -43.92 3.89
C GLN A 18 -16.48 -44.06 2.46
N LEU A 19 -17.81 -44.08 2.26
CA LEU A 19 -18.40 -44.13 0.92
C LEU A 19 -18.00 -42.92 0.07
N GLN A 20 -18.00 -41.72 0.65
CA GLN A 20 -17.54 -40.51 -0.03
C GLN A 20 -16.08 -40.61 -0.48
N VAL A 21 -15.18 -41.11 0.38
CA VAL A 21 -13.76 -41.29 0.03
C VAL A 21 -13.60 -42.32 -1.10
N VAL A 22 -14.27 -43.48 -1.00
CA VAL A 22 -14.21 -44.53 -2.02
C VAL A 22 -14.77 -44.02 -3.35
N GLU A 23 -15.87 -43.28 -3.32
CA GLU A 23 -16.45 -42.69 -4.52
C GLU A 23 -15.54 -41.63 -5.14
N ALA A 24 -14.86 -40.81 -4.33
CA ALA A 24 -13.88 -39.85 -4.80
C ALA A 24 -12.68 -40.52 -5.51
N PHE A 25 -12.16 -41.64 -4.96
CA PHE A 25 -11.12 -42.44 -5.63
C PHE A 25 -11.64 -43.03 -6.95
N ARG A 26 -12.84 -43.62 -6.94
CA ARG A 26 -13.45 -44.18 -8.14
C ARG A 26 -13.64 -43.14 -9.25
N ARG A 27 -14.07 -41.91 -8.89
CA ARG A 27 -14.28 -40.81 -9.85
C ARG A 27 -12.97 -40.22 -10.37
N SER A 28 -11.93 -40.13 -9.52
CA SER A 28 -10.65 -39.53 -9.91
C SER A 28 -9.74 -40.47 -10.70
N GLY A 29 -9.99 -41.79 -10.68
CA GLY A 29 -9.13 -42.80 -11.32
C GLY A 29 -7.80 -43.03 -10.59
N ASN A 30 -7.56 -42.31 -9.49
CA ASN A 30 -6.37 -42.47 -8.67
C ASN A 30 -6.37 -43.83 -7.98
N LYS A 31 -5.23 -44.50 -7.98
CA LYS A 31 -5.09 -45.79 -7.31
C LYS A 31 -4.67 -45.61 -5.84
N PRO A 32 -5.32 -46.28 -4.87
CA PRO A 32 -5.00 -46.11 -3.45
C PRO A 32 -3.54 -46.42 -3.07
N GLU A 33 -2.89 -47.34 -3.78
CA GLU A 33 -1.49 -47.71 -3.57
C GLU A 33 -0.51 -46.55 -3.84
N TRP A 34 -0.90 -45.52 -4.59
CA TRP A 34 -0.06 -44.32 -4.83
C TRP A 34 0.19 -43.49 -3.57
N MET A 35 -0.56 -43.72 -2.49
CA MET A 35 -0.28 -43.11 -1.19
C MET A 35 0.99 -43.67 -0.52
N VAL A 36 1.48 -44.84 -0.97
CA VAL A 36 2.72 -45.44 -0.50
C VAL A 36 3.81 -45.14 -1.51
N LEU A 37 4.72 -44.22 -1.15
CA LEU A 37 5.78 -43.75 -2.04
C LEU A 37 6.83 -44.86 -2.28
N THR A 38 7.00 -45.25 -3.53
CA THR A 38 8.08 -46.16 -3.99
C THR A 38 9.26 -45.40 -4.57
N VAL A 39 9.01 -44.23 -5.15
CA VAL A 39 10.01 -43.34 -5.74
C VAL A 39 9.78 -41.93 -5.18
N LEU A 40 10.85 -41.30 -4.69
CA LEU A 40 10.82 -39.96 -4.13
C LEU A 40 11.49 -38.98 -5.09
N PRO A 41 10.77 -37.97 -5.63
CA PRO A 41 11.37 -36.97 -6.49
C PRO A 41 12.29 -36.01 -5.70
N VAL A 42 13.35 -35.55 -6.36
CA VAL A 42 14.31 -34.60 -5.80
C VAL A 42 14.11 -33.23 -6.45
N LEU A 43 14.05 -32.19 -5.62
CA LEU A 43 13.90 -30.82 -6.09
C LEU A 43 15.14 -30.38 -6.91
N PRO A 44 14.97 -29.60 -8.00
CA PRO A 44 16.10 -29.06 -8.76
C PRO A 44 17.11 -28.30 -7.88
N PRO A 45 18.43 -28.39 -8.15
CA PRO A 45 19.47 -27.75 -7.35
C PRO A 45 19.27 -26.24 -7.13
N ASP A 46 18.77 -25.52 -8.13
CA ASP A 46 18.56 -24.06 -8.06
C ASP A 46 17.53 -23.65 -7.00
N LEU A 47 16.59 -24.54 -6.66
CA LEU A 47 15.61 -24.30 -5.60
C LEU A 47 16.13 -24.69 -4.21
N ARG A 48 17.31 -25.28 -4.13
CA ARG A 48 18.03 -25.68 -2.91
C ARG A 48 19.52 -25.29 -3.00
N PRO A 49 19.82 -24.00 -3.21
CA PRO A 49 21.16 -23.56 -3.55
C PRO A 49 22.16 -23.79 -2.40
N MET A 50 23.42 -23.94 -2.77
CA MET A 50 24.56 -23.86 -1.89
C MET A 50 25.38 -22.65 -2.34
N VAL A 51 25.31 -21.57 -1.56
CA VAL A 51 25.94 -20.29 -1.91
C VAL A 51 27.22 -20.15 -1.12
N GLN A 52 28.33 -19.91 -1.81
CA GLN A 52 29.59 -19.57 -1.17
C GLN A 52 29.49 -18.14 -0.61
N LEU A 53 29.76 -18.00 0.67
CA LEU A 53 29.90 -16.72 1.35
C LEU A 53 31.37 -16.30 1.40
N ASP A 54 31.60 -15.02 1.65
CA ASP A 54 32.93 -14.48 1.88
C ASP A 54 33.64 -15.23 3.01
N GLY A 55 34.94 -15.53 2.82
CA GLY A 55 35.73 -16.32 3.78
C GLY A 55 35.60 -17.84 3.64
N GLY A 56 35.15 -18.35 2.48
CA GLY A 56 35.17 -19.78 2.16
C GLY A 56 34.09 -20.62 2.86
N ARG A 57 33.13 -19.97 3.53
CA ARG A 57 31.98 -20.64 4.16
C ARG A 57 30.90 -20.91 3.11
N PHE A 58 30.09 -21.94 3.33
CA PHE A 58 28.94 -22.25 2.46
C PHE A 58 27.64 -22.11 3.23
N ALA A 59 26.68 -21.37 2.66
CA ALA A 59 25.31 -21.36 3.11
C ALA A 59 24.53 -22.42 2.34
N THR A 60 24.02 -23.42 3.06
CA THR A 60 23.25 -24.52 2.48
C THR A 60 21.77 -24.42 2.86
N SER A 61 20.88 -24.75 1.92
CA SER A 61 19.47 -24.96 2.24
C SER A 61 19.27 -26.18 3.16
N ASP A 62 18.43 -26.04 4.19
CA ASP A 62 18.02 -27.12 5.11
C ASP A 62 17.53 -28.38 4.38
N LEU A 63 16.91 -28.22 3.20
CA LEU A 63 16.45 -29.34 2.38
C LEU A 63 17.60 -30.27 1.96
N ASN A 64 18.79 -29.72 1.69
CA ASN A 64 19.94 -30.53 1.28
C ASN A 64 20.35 -31.50 2.39
N ASP A 65 20.24 -31.09 3.65
CA ASP A 65 20.52 -31.97 4.80
C ASP A 65 19.48 -33.06 4.97
N LEU A 66 18.20 -32.74 4.75
CA LEU A 66 17.12 -33.71 4.78
C LEU A 66 17.25 -34.74 3.64
N TYR A 67 17.54 -34.28 2.42
CA TYR A 67 17.82 -35.17 1.28
C TYR A 67 19.03 -36.06 1.52
N ARG A 68 20.15 -35.49 2.03
CA ARG A 68 21.35 -36.25 2.36
C ARG A 68 21.06 -37.37 3.36
N ARG A 69 20.23 -37.13 4.37
CA ARG A 69 19.80 -38.17 5.32
C ARG A 69 19.02 -39.28 4.63
N VAL A 70 18.04 -38.96 3.79
CA VAL A 70 17.24 -39.96 3.06
C VAL A 70 18.14 -40.83 2.17
N ILE A 71 19.04 -40.21 1.40
CA ILE A 71 19.96 -40.92 0.50
C ILE A 71 20.88 -41.86 1.29
N ASN A 72 21.49 -41.37 2.36
CA ASN A 72 22.40 -42.18 3.18
C ASN A 72 21.69 -43.37 3.83
N ARG A 73 20.45 -43.18 4.32
CA ARG A 73 19.62 -44.26 4.88
C ARG A 73 19.20 -45.28 3.83
N ASN A 74 18.84 -44.82 2.64
CA ASN A 74 18.45 -45.71 1.54
C ASN A 74 19.63 -46.56 1.05
N ASN A 75 20.81 -45.96 0.88
CA ASN A 75 22.03 -46.68 0.49
C ASN A 75 22.46 -47.68 1.57
N ARG A 76 22.36 -47.31 2.85
CA ARG A 76 22.65 -48.22 3.97
C ARG A 76 21.68 -49.39 4.02
N LEU A 77 20.38 -49.16 3.83
CA LEU A 77 19.38 -50.23 3.77
C LEU A 77 19.65 -51.19 2.61
N ARG A 78 20.02 -50.66 1.43
CA ARG A 78 20.39 -51.49 0.27
C ARG A 78 21.56 -52.41 0.60
N HIS A 79 22.63 -51.86 1.18
CA HIS A 79 23.80 -52.64 1.56
C HIS A 79 23.50 -53.72 2.62
N LEU A 80 22.63 -53.42 3.61
CA LEU A 80 22.20 -54.40 4.61
C LEU A 80 21.36 -55.55 4.03
N LEU A 81 20.63 -55.30 2.95
CA LEU A 81 19.88 -56.34 2.23
C LEU A 81 20.82 -57.23 1.42
N GLU A 82 21.87 -56.66 0.81
CA GLU A 82 22.87 -57.40 0.04
C GLU A 82 23.68 -58.38 0.91
N ILE A 83 23.99 -58.01 2.16
CA ILE A 83 24.73 -58.86 3.11
C ILE A 83 23.79 -59.80 3.89
N GLU A 84 22.48 -59.83 3.57
CA GLU A 84 21.48 -60.64 4.30
C GLU A 84 21.53 -60.44 5.82
N ALA A 85 21.66 -59.18 6.26
CA ALA A 85 21.77 -58.84 7.67
C ALA A 85 20.53 -59.33 8.47
N PRO A 86 20.66 -59.58 9.79
CA PRO A 86 19.55 -60.02 10.63
C PRO A 86 18.28 -59.16 10.50
N ALA A 87 17.12 -59.80 10.50
CA ALA A 87 15.81 -59.15 10.29
C ALA A 87 15.55 -57.96 11.23
N VAL A 88 16.09 -57.99 12.45
CA VAL A 88 15.99 -56.89 13.44
C VAL A 88 16.67 -55.62 12.93
N ILE A 89 17.86 -55.75 12.36
CA ILE A 89 18.65 -54.62 11.84
C ILE A 89 17.95 -54.04 10.60
N ILE A 90 17.47 -54.89 9.70
CA ILE A 90 16.71 -54.47 8.51
C ILE A 90 15.44 -53.70 8.92
N ARG A 91 14.68 -54.20 9.91
CA ARG A 91 13.47 -53.51 10.40
C ARG A 91 13.80 -52.13 10.99
N ASN A 92 14.90 -52.01 11.74
CA ASN A 92 15.31 -50.73 12.28
C ASN A 92 15.72 -49.73 11.19
N GLU A 93 16.46 -50.17 10.15
CA GLU A 93 16.85 -49.27 9.06
C GLU A 93 15.65 -48.86 8.20
N LYS A 94 14.68 -49.76 7.97
CA LYS A 94 13.39 -49.40 7.34
C LYS A 94 12.64 -48.33 8.13
N ARG A 95 12.58 -48.45 9.47
CA ARG A 95 12.00 -47.42 10.34
C ARG A 95 12.75 -46.09 10.21
N MET A 96 14.08 -46.14 10.20
CA MET A 96 14.92 -44.94 10.09
C MET A 96 14.78 -44.24 8.74
N LEU A 97 14.63 -45.00 7.65
CA LEU A 97 14.33 -44.46 6.34
C LEU A 97 12.95 -43.80 6.32
N GLN A 98 11.93 -44.43 6.92
CA GLN A 98 10.60 -43.83 7.04
C GLN A 98 10.64 -42.50 7.80
N GLU A 99 11.33 -42.44 8.95
CA GLU A 99 11.47 -41.21 9.73
C GLU A 99 12.22 -40.10 8.96
N ALA A 100 13.21 -40.47 8.14
CA ALA A 100 13.92 -39.51 7.30
C ALA A 100 13.03 -38.94 6.18
N VAL A 101 12.21 -39.77 5.54
CA VAL A 101 11.24 -39.33 4.52
C VAL A 101 10.13 -38.48 5.15
N ASP A 102 9.61 -38.89 6.31
CA ASP A 102 8.61 -38.12 7.06
C ASP A 102 9.16 -36.72 7.41
N SER A 103 10.41 -36.64 7.85
CA SER A 103 11.06 -35.37 8.21
C SER A 103 11.35 -34.47 7.00
N LEU A 104 11.62 -35.05 5.82
CA LEU A 104 11.76 -34.29 4.57
C LEU A 104 10.44 -33.63 4.15
N ILE A 105 9.33 -34.37 4.27
CA ILE A 105 8.00 -33.91 3.87
C ILE A 105 7.43 -32.92 4.91
N ASP A 106 7.40 -33.30 6.18
CA ASP A 106 6.84 -32.49 7.28
C ASP A 106 7.58 -32.76 8.61
N ASN A 107 8.60 -31.95 8.88
CA ASN A 107 9.44 -32.07 10.06
C ASN A 107 8.67 -31.71 11.34
N GLY A 108 8.45 -32.70 12.21
CA GLY A 108 7.76 -32.51 13.50
C GLY A 108 6.31 -32.98 13.56
N ARG A 109 5.76 -33.53 12.48
CA ARG A 109 4.40 -34.13 12.49
C ARG A 109 4.32 -35.42 13.30
N ARG A 110 5.38 -36.24 13.25
CA ARG A 110 5.50 -37.52 13.97
C ARG A 110 6.82 -37.53 14.75
N GLY A 111 6.82 -36.90 15.93
CA GLY A 111 7.95 -36.88 16.85
C GLY A 111 8.68 -35.54 16.94
N ARG A 112 9.85 -35.57 17.59
CA ARG A 112 10.66 -34.36 17.82
C ARG A 112 11.26 -33.88 16.49
N ALA A 113 11.04 -32.61 16.17
CA ALA A 113 11.61 -32.00 14.98
C ALA A 113 13.13 -32.13 14.98
N ILE A 114 13.67 -32.52 13.83
CA ILE A 114 15.10 -32.63 13.62
C ILE A 114 15.71 -31.22 13.57
N SER A 115 16.75 -31.02 14.37
CA SER A 115 17.62 -29.84 14.32
C SER A 115 19.02 -30.22 13.86
N ILE A 116 19.75 -29.24 13.33
CA ILE A 116 21.21 -29.28 13.16
C ILE A 116 21.82 -28.39 14.25
N SER A 117 23.02 -28.76 14.69
CA SER A 117 23.84 -28.11 15.74
C SER A 117 23.32 -26.73 16.16
N GLY A 118 22.72 -26.67 17.35
CA GLY A 118 21.94 -25.54 17.84
C GLY A 118 20.43 -25.84 17.94
N ASN A 119 19.64 -24.82 18.28
CA ASN A 119 18.19 -24.92 18.45
C ASN A 119 17.40 -24.64 17.15
N HIS A 120 18.08 -24.63 16.00
CA HIS A 120 17.48 -24.37 14.68
C HIS A 120 16.85 -25.66 14.12
N LYS A 121 15.51 -25.66 14.03
CA LYS A 121 14.75 -26.75 13.41
C LYS A 121 14.83 -26.64 11.89
N LEU A 122 15.15 -27.75 11.22
CA LEU A 122 15.24 -27.77 9.76
C LEU A 122 13.86 -27.54 9.13
N LYS A 123 13.81 -26.65 8.13
CA LYS A 123 12.60 -26.40 7.35
C LYS A 123 12.35 -27.53 6.36
N SER A 124 11.18 -28.17 6.47
CA SER A 124 10.71 -29.22 5.55
C SER A 124 10.06 -28.64 4.29
N LEU A 125 9.74 -29.50 3.32
CA LEU A 125 8.99 -29.09 2.11
C LEU A 125 7.65 -28.44 2.46
N SER A 126 6.94 -28.98 3.45
CA SER A 126 5.66 -28.41 3.90
C SER A 126 5.83 -27.03 4.53
N ASP A 127 6.88 -26.83 5.34
CA ASP A 127 7.17 -25.56 6.01
C ASP A 127 7.55 -24.45 5.04
N MET A 128 8.16 -24.79 3.90
CA MET A 128 8.43 -23.82 2.85
C MET A 128 7.15 -23.27 2.22
N LEU A 129 6.07 -24.05 2.21
CA LEU A 129 4.80 -23.63 1.62
C LEU A 129 3.92 -22.91 2.64
N ARG A 130 3.82 -23.42 3.87
CA ARG A 130 2.87 -22.94 4.89
C ARG A 130 3.45 -21.81 5.78
N GLY A 131 2.55 -21.10 6.45
CA GLY A 131 2.92 -20.08 7.45
C GLY A 131 3.18 -18.68 6.88
N LYS A 132 3.53 -17.73 7.77
CA LYS A 132 3.76 -16.32 7.41
C LYS A 132 5.00 -16.13 6.53
N GLN A 133 6.05 -16.91 6.78
CA GLN A 133 7.28 -16.94 5.97
C GLN A 133 7.22 -17.95 4.81
N GLY A 134 6.06 -18.61 4.61
CA GLY A 134 5.88 -19.56 3.53
C GLY A 134 5.71 -18.87 2.19
N ARG A 135 5.95 -19.62 1.10
CA ARG A 135 5.90 -19.13 -0.28
C ARG A 135 4.59 -18.41 -0.62
N PHE A 136 3.44 -18.93 -0.19
CA PHE A 136 2.14 -18.35 -0.51
C PHE A 136 1.99 -16.91 0.01
N ARG A 137 2.28 -16.68 1.30
CA ARG A 137 2.07 -15.36 1.90
C ARG A 137 3.21 -14.39 1.60
N GLN A 138 4.46 -14.86 1.69
CA GLN A 138 5.61 -13.97 1.60
C GLN A 138 6.04 -13.65 0.16
N ASN A 139 5.91 -14.59 -0.78
CA ASN A 139 6.47 -14.46 -2.13
C ASN A 139 5.41 -14.33 -3.23
N LEU A 140 4.26 -14.99 -3.08
CA LEU A 140 3.21 -14.91 -4.10
C LEU A 140 2.35 -13.65 -3.90
N LEU A 141 1.91 -13.40 -2.66
CA LEU A 141 1.11 -12.21 -2.32
C LEU A 141 1.99 -10.99 -2.01
N GLY A 142 3.11 -11.20 -1.34
CA GLY A 142 4.13 -10.16 -1.13
C GLY A 142 5.19 -10.23 -2.23
N LYS A 143 5.42 -9.13 -2.94
CA LYS A 143 6.54 -9.01 -3.88
C LYS A 143 7.25 -7.69 -3.66
N ARG A 144 8.58 -7.74 -3.69
CA ARG A 144 9.37 -6.52 -3.89
C ARG A 144 9.24 -6.14 -5.35
N VAL A 145 9.03 -4.86 -5.60
CA VAL A 145 8.77 -4.32 -6.94
C VAL A 145 9.80 -3.26 -7.24
N ASP A 146 10.31 -3.28 -8.48
CA ASP A 146 11.17 -2.22 -9.00
C ASP A 146 10.34 -0.96 -9.29
N TYR A 147 11.00 0.14 -9.67
CA TYR A 147 10.36 1.44 -9.90
C TYR A 147 9.58 1.95 -8.68
N SER A 148 10.16 1.70 -7.50
CA SER A 148 9.64 2.14 -6.22
C SER A 148 10.70 2.90 -5.43
N GLY A 149 10.24 3.86 -4.62
CA GLY A 149 11.08 4.67 -3.73
C GLY A 149 10.40 4.85 -2.38
N ARG A 150 11.15 5.29 -1.37
CA ARG A 150 10.60 5.67 -0.06
C ARG A 150 11.33 6.89 0.46
N SER A 151 10.59 7.84 1.02
CA SER A 151 11.17 8.94 1.78
C SER A 151 10.21 9.42 2.87
N VAL A 152 10.73 10.26 3.76
CA VAL A 152 9.97 10.99 4.77
C VAL A 152 9.03 11.98 4.08
N ILE A 153 7.83 12.14 4.65
CA ILE A 153 6.86 13.12 4.18
C ILE A 153 6.98 14.44 4.93
N VAL A 154 6.74 15.53 4.22
CA VAL A 154 6.65 16.89 4.75
C VAL A 154 5.41 17.58 4.19
N VAL A 155 5.00 18.66 4.85
CA VAL A 155 3.82 19.42 4.42
C VAL A 155 4.12 20.21 3.14
N GLY A 156 3.22 20.14 2.16
CA GLY A 156 3.25 20.96 0.95
C GLY A 156 1.96 21.78 0.82
N PRO A 157 1.82 22.91 1.53
CA PRO A 157 0.56 23.65 1.59
C PRO A 157 0.19 24.34 0.26
N GLU A 158 1.17 24.67 -0.57
CA GLU A 158 0.99 25.31 -1.89
C GLU A 158 0.59 24.33 -3.01
N LEU A 159 0.63 23.02 -2.73
CA LEU A 159 0.28 22.01 -3.72
C LEU A 159 -1.23 21.99 -3.95
N LYS A 160 -1.65 21.57 -5.15
CA LYS A 160 -3.06 21.22 -5.40
C LYS A 160 -3.39 19.84 -4.86
N LEU A 161 -4.67 19.54 -4.63
CA LEU A 161 -5.11 18.26 -4.05
C LEU A 161 -4.62 17.03 -4.83
N HIS A 162 -4.54 17.13 -6.17
CA HIS A 162 -4.06 16.06 -7.07
C HIS A 162 -2.54 16.00 -7.22
N GLN A 163 -1.80 16.91 -6.61
CA GLN A 163 -0.35 17.02 -6.78
C GLN A 163 0.41 16.48 -5.56
N CYS A 164 1.62 15.98 -5.79
CA CYS A 164 2.58 15.69 -4.74
C CYS A 164 3.96 16.21 -5.11
N GLY A 165 4.73 16.70 -4.14
CA GLY A 165 6.11 17.09 -4.38
C GLY A 165 7.04 15.88 -4.35
N LEU A 166 7.74 15.63 -5.45
CA LEU A 166 8.70 14.53 -5.59
C LEU A 166 10.14 15.08 -5.67
N PRO A 167 11.06 14.64 -4.80
CA PRO A 167 12.46 15.06 -4.86
C PRO A 167 13.10 14.77 -6.21
N ARG A 168 13.80 15.75 -6.81
CA ARG A 168 14.48 15.58 -8.11
C ARG A 168 15.37 14.34 -8.15
N ARG A 169 16.18 14.10 -7.11
CA ARG A 169 17.07 12.93 -7.02
C ARG A 169 16.31 11.59 -7.08
N MET A 170 15.18 11.51 -6.39
CA MET A 170 14.34 10.32 -6.41
C MET A 170 13.69 10.14 -7.79
N ALA A 171 13.18 11.23 -8.36
CA ALA A 171 12.55 11.22 -9.68
C ALA A 171 13.53 10.77 -10.78
N VAL A 172 14.78 11.23 -10.77
CA VAL A 172 15.81 10.79 -11.74
C VAL A 172 15.97 9.27 -11.73
N GLU A 173 16.02 8.63 -10.56
CA GLU A 173 16.21 7.18 -10.49
C GLU A 173 14.94 6.40 -10.85
N LEU A 174 13.77 6.89 -10.43
CA LEU A 174 12.48 6.27 -10.75
C LEU A 174 12.15 6.33 -12.25
N PHE A 175 12.45 7.46 -12.90
CA PHE A 175 12.12 7.71 -14.30
C PHE A 175 13.29 7.47 -15.27
N LYS A 176 14.39 6.87 -14.78
CA LYS A 176 15.64 6.66 -15.53
C LYS A 176 15.46 6.10 -16.95
N PRO A 177 14.65 5.06 -17.20
CA PRO A 177 14.45 4.56 -18.57
C PRO A 177 13.71 5.54 -19.48
N PHE A 178 12.76 6.30 -18.94
CA PHE A 178 11.98 7.28 -19.68
C PHE A 178 12.87 8.46 -20.10
N ILE A 179 13.70 8.94 -19.19
CA ILE A 179 14.71 9.97 -19.46
C ILE A 179 15.68 9.51 -20.55
N MET A 180 16.23 8.29 -20.42
CA MET A 180 17.17 7.75 -21.42
C MET A 180 16.54 7.64 -22.81
N ARG A 181 15.26 7.26 -22.89
CA ARG A 181 14.53 7.23 -24.17
C ARG A 181 14.37 8.63 -24.76
N ARG A 182 13.98 9.61 -23.95
CA ARG A 182 13.75 10.99 -24.39
C ARG A 182 15.03 11.67 -24.86
N LEU A 183 16.16 11.41 -24.18
CA LEU A 183 17.50 11.86 -24.58
C LEU A 183 17.92 11.36 -25.98
N ILE A 184 17.48 10.15 -26.36
CA ILE A 184 17.76 9.59 -27.68
C ILE A 184 16.80 10.17 -28.72
N GLU A 185 15.51 10.30 -28.40
CA GLU A 185 14.50 10.88 -29.29
C GLU A 185 14.79 12.35 -29.65
N GLN A 186 15.33 13.13 -28.71
CA GLN A 186 15.73 14.53 -28.94
C GLN A 186 17.11 14.66 -29.62
N GLY A 187 17.82 13.56 -29.90
CA GLY A 187 19.12 13.57 -30.57
C GLY A 187 20.31 14.02 -29.70
N LEU A 188 20.11 14.23 -28.40
CA LEU A 188 21.19 14.59 -27.45
C LEU A 188 22.20 13.44 -27.26
N THR A 189 21.75 12.19 -27.45
CA THR A 189 22.62 11.02 -27.42
C THR A 189 22.24 10.01 -28.49
N HIS A 190 23.25 9.36 -29.08
CA HIS A 190 23.02 8.32 -30.08
C HIS A 190 22.90 6.90 -29.48
N ASN A 191 23.45 6.67 -28.28
CA ASN A 191 23.58 5.33 -27.68
C ASN A 191 23.03 5.28 -26.25
N ILE A 192 22.39 4.15 -25.88
CA ILE A 192 21.87 3.90 -24.52
C ILE A 192 22.97 3.99 -23.45
N LYS A 193 24.19 3.51 -23.76
CA LYS A 193 25.34 3.60 -22.82
C LYS A 193 25.73 5.05 -22.54
N SER A 194 25.71 5.91 -23.56
CA SER A 194 26.00 7.34 -23.42
C SER A 194 24.90 8.04 -22.63
N ALA A 195 23.62 7.75 -22.94
CA ALA A 195 22.48 8.24 -22.19
C ALA A 195 22.56 7.88 -20.69
N ARG A 196 22.89 6.60 -20.37
CA ARG A 196 23.08 6.16 -18.99
C ARG A 196 24.17 6.97 -18.27
N ARG A 197 25.32 7.19 -18.91
CA ARG A 197 26.42 7.98 -18.34
C ARG A 197 26.03 9.44 -18.11
N LEU A 198 25.21 10.03 -18.99
CA LEU A 198 24.70 11.40 -18.79
C LEU A 198 23.78 11.49 -17.58
N VAL A 199 22.87 10.53 -17.44
CA VAL A 199 21.95 10.45 -16.29
C VAL A 199 22.72 10.24 -14.99
N GLU A 200 23.70 9.35 -14.96
CA GLU A 200 24.55 9.11 -13.77
C GLU A 200 25.37 10.36 -13.36
N ARG A 201 25.75 11.21 -14.33
CA ARG A 201 26.45 12.47 -14.08
C ARG A 201 25.54 13.62 -13.68
N ASN A 202 24.21 13.43 -13.68
CA ASN A 202 23.22 14.46 -13.33
C ASN A 202 23.44 15.80 -14.07
N LYS A 203 23.67 15.74 -15.39
CA LYS A 203 23.80 16.97 -16.19
C LYS A 203 22.51 17.82 -16.17
N PRO A 204 22.59 19.15 -16.34
CA PRO A 204 21.41 20.04 -16.39
C PRO A 204 20.35 19.58 -17.39
N GLU A 205 20.77 19.18 -18.59
CA GLU A 205 19.91 18.65 -19.68
C GLU A 205 18.97 17.51 -19.22
N VAL A 206 19.39 16.73 -18.23
CA VAL A 206 18.60 15.62 -17.68
C VAL A 206 17.41 16.12 -16.86
N TYR A 207 17.57 17.25 -16.16
CA TYR A 207 16.51 17.84 -15.35
C TYR A 207 15.43 18.48 -16.22
N ASP A 208 15.81 19.12 -17.33
CA ASP A 208 14.85 19.70 -18.28
C ASP A 208 13.95 18.61 -18.89
N ILE A 209 14.56 17.49 -19.29
CA ILE A 209 13.84 16.31 -19.80
C ILE A 209 12.99 15.65 -18.72
N LEU A 210 13.49 15.61 -17.48
CA LEU A 210 12.74 15.05 -16.37
C LEU A 210 11.44 15.82 -16.14
N GLU A 211 11.44 17.15 -16.25
CA GLU A 211 10.22 17.96 -16.12
C GLU A 211 9.16 17.64 -17.17
N GLU A 212 9.56 17.31 -18.40
CA GLU A 212 8.63 16.85 -19.44
C GLU A 212 8.04 15.48 -19.09
N VAL A 213 8.91 14.52 -18.77
CA VAL A 213 8.54 13.11 -18.54
C VAL A 213 7.60 12.97 -17.34
N VAL A 214 7.86 13.73 -16.27
CA VAL A 214 7.12 13.66 -15.01
C VAL A 214 5.68 14.14 -15.17
N LYS A 215 5.42 15.12 -16.05
CA LYS A 215 4.04 15.59 -16.35
C LYS A 215 3.19 14.51 -17.01
N GLU A 216 3.80 13.60 -17.77
CA GLU A 216 3.08 12.54 -18.47
C GLU A 216 2.70 11.35 -17.57
N GLN A 217 3.31 11.19 -16.39
CA GLN A 217 3.16 10.01 -15.55
C GLN A 217 2.72 10.34 -14.12
N PRO A 218 1.52 9.90 -13.69
CA PRO A 218 1.16 9.95 -12.28
C PRO A 218 2.01 8.99 -11.46
N VAL A 219 2.13 9.25 -10.16
CA VAL A 219 2.79 8.36 -9.19
C VAL A 219 1.80 7.89 -8.14
N LEU A 220 2.01 6.69 -7.61
CA LEU A 220 1.21 6.15 -6.52
C LEU A 220 1.94 6.33 -5.20
N LEU A 221 1.32 7.04 -4.25
CA LEU A 221 1.79 7.14 -2.88
C LEU A 221 1.07 6.11 -2.01
N ASN A 222 1.83 5.41 -1.16
CA ASN A 222 1.31 4.44 -0.20
C ASN A 222 1.96 4.65 1.16
N ARG A 223 1.14 4.68 2.22
CA ARG A 223 1.59 4.63 3.61
C ARG A 223 1.33 3.26 4.22
N ALA A 224 2.36 2.71 4.86
CA ALA A 224 2.23 1.50 5.66
C ALA A 224 1.89 1.86 7.12
N PRO A 225 0.95 1.16 7.79
CA PRO A 225 0.14 0.05 7.29
C PRO A 225 -1.04 0.50 6.41
N THR A 226 -1.29 -0.21 5.31
CA THR A 226 -2.42 0.02 4.40
C THR A 226 -3.69 -0.62 4.98
N LEU A 227 -4.56 0.17 5.63
CA LEU A 227 -5.78 -0.32 6.28
C LEU A 227 -6.98 -0.39 5.33
N HIS A 228 -7.05 0.52 4.37
CA HIS A 228 -8.15 0.62 3.42
C HIS A 228 -7.64 1.19 2.08
N ARG A 229 -8.50 1.17 1.06
CA ARG A 229 -8.11 1.57 -0.30
C ARG A 229 -7.55 3.00 -0.40
N LEU A 230 -8.02 3.94 0.44
CA LEU A 230 -7.57 5.34 0.43
C LEU A 230 -6.13 5.53 0.93
N SER A 231 -5.51 4.50 1.51
CA SER A 231 -4.11 4.53 1.91
C SER A 231 -3.16 4.37 0.70
N ILE A 232 -3.71 4.20 -0.51
CA ILE A 232 -3.00 4.26 -1.79
C ILE A 232 -3.75 5.20 -2.71
N GLN A 233 -3.12 6.29 -3.13
CA GLN A 233 -3.70 7.24 -4.09
C GLN A 233 -2.68 7.63 -5.14
N ALA A 234 -3.19 8.04 -6.31
CA ALA A 234 -2.39 8.60 -7.38
C ALA A 234 -2.31 10.11 -7.26
N PHE A 235 -1.14 10.65 -7.60
CA PHE A 235 -0.85 12.07 -7.64
C PHE A 235 -0.04 12.42 -8.88
N GLU A 236 -0.16 13.65 -9.32
CA GLU A 236 0.71 14.24 -10.33
C GLU A 236 1.97 14.79 -9.64
N PRO A 237 3.16 14.28 -10.00
CA PRO A 237 4.39 14.69 -9.36
C PRO A 237 4.81 16.11 -9.80
N VAL A 238 5.12 16.95 -8.81
CA VAL A 238 5.77 18.25 -8.98
C VAL A 238 7.20 18.11 -8.48
N LEU A 239 8.18 18.47 -9.29
CA LEU A 239 9.58 18.37 -8.89
C LEU A 239 9.92 19.42 -7.83
N ILE A 240 10.50 18.96 -6.72
CA ILE A 240 10.93 19.82 -5.61
C ILE A 240 12.40 19.62 -5.27
N ASP A 241 13.00 20.67 -4.70
CA ASP A 241 14.30 20.56 -4.06
C ASP A 241 14.20 19.85 -2.71
N GLY A 242 15.31 19.21 -2.32
CA GLY A 242 15.42 18.44 -1.08
C GLY A 242 15.30 16.94 -1.29
N SER A 243 14.98 16.22 -0.21
CA SER A 243 14.93 14.76 -0.18
C SER A 243 13.60 14.19 0.35
N ALA A 244 12.72 15.04 0.88
CA ALA A 244 11.44 14.64 1.46
C ALA A 244 10.30 14.80 0.46
N ILE A 245 9.29 13.93 0.53
CA ILE A 245 8.10 13.99 -0.32
C ILE A 245 7.14 15.01 0.27
N GLN A 246 6.64 15.95 -0.52
CA GLN A 246 5.59 16.85 -0.07
C GLN A 246 4.21 16.29 -0.40
N ILE A 247 3.29 16.33 0.57
CA ILE A 247 1.90 15.96 0.36
C ILE A 247 0.97 17.09 0.79
N HIS A 248 -0.20 17.13 0.14
CA HIS A 248 -1.24 18.08 0.47
C HIS A 248 -1.81 17.79 1.88
N PRO A 249 -1.99 18.79 2.77
CA PRO A 249 -2.46 18.54 4.14
C PRO A 249 -3.81 17.82 4.23
N LEU A 250 -4.75 18.14 3.33
CA LEU A 250 -6.09 17.49 3.30
C LEU A 250 -6.05 15.98 2.98
N VAL A 251 -4.99 15.46 2.36
CA VAL A 251 -4.90 14.00 2.11
C VAL A 251 -4.34 13.24 3.30
N CYS A 252 -3.75 13.91 4.29
CA CYS A 252 -3.16 13.27 5.46
C CYS A 252 -4.20 12.44 6.25
N ALA A 253 -5.44 12.91 6.32
CA ALA A 253 -6.54 12.16 6.96
C ALA A 253 -6.80 10.82 6.26
N ALA A 254 -6.74 10.78 4.93
CA ALA A 254 -6.90 9.55 4.14
C ALA A 254 -5.72 8.59 4.32
N PHE A 255 -4.49 9.09 4.47
CA PHE A 255 -3.35 8.23 4.75
C PHE A 255 -3.20 7.87 6.24
N ASN A 256 -3.99 8.51 7.11
CA ASN A 256 -3.82 8.54 8.56
C ASN A 256 -2.39 8.99 8.96
N ALA A 257 -1.81 9.90 8.20
CA ALA A 257 -0.42 10.32 8.28
C ALA A 257 -0.26 11.63 9.05
N ASP A 258 0.88 11.78 9.71
CA ASP A 258 1.37 13.01 10.33
C ASP A 258 2.79 13.33 9.84
N PHE A 259 3.38 14.42 10.33
CA PHE A 259 4.66 14.94 9.86
C PHE A 259 5.78 14.82 10.92
N ASP A 260 5.74 13.77 11.74
CA ASP A 260 6.70 13.54 12.84
C ASP A 260 7.88 12.61 12.47
N GLY A 261 7.96 12.20 11.20
CA GLY A 261 8.95 11.24 10.71
C GLY A 261 8.37 10.11 9.86
N ASP A 262 7.05 10.10 9.70
CA ASP A 262 6.33 9.22 8.79
C ASP A 262 6.94 9.14 7.38
N GLN A 263 6.86 7.96 6.78
CA GLN A 263 7.44 7.67 5.48
C GLN A 263 6.39 7.11 4.52
N MET A 264 6.45 7.54 3.27
CA MET A 264 5.61 7.02 2.19
C MET A 264 6.45 6.36 1.11
N ALA A 265 5.89 5.29 0.55
CA ALA A 265 6.44 4.62 -0.62
C ALA A 265 5.80 5.18 -1.90
N VAL A 266 6.64 5.48 -2.88
CA VAL A 266 6.25 5.95 -4.22
C VAL A 266 6.39 4.79 -5.19
N HIS A 267 5.43 4.62 -6.09
CA HIS A 267 5.48 3.61 -7.16
C HIS A 267 5.10 4.25 -8.50
N VAL A 268 5.80 3.89 -9.57
CA VAL A 268 5.53 4.42 -10.92
C VAL A 268 4.72 3.41 -11.75
N PRO A 269 3.50 3.75 -12.20
CA PRO A 269 2.76 2.95 -13.16
C PRO A 269 3.44 3.01 -14.54
N LEU A 270 3.80 1.85 -15.10
CA LEU A 270 4.58 1.77 -16.35
C LEU A 270 3.72 1.57 -17.60
N SER A 271 2.66 0.75 -17.52
CA SER A 271 1.83 0.45 -18.68
C SER A 271 0.82 1.57 -18.94
N LYS A 272 0.48 1.79 -20.21
CA LYS A 272 -0.54 2.80 -20.59
C LYS A 272 -1.88 2.58 -19.88
N ALA A 273 -2.28 1.32 -19.73
CA ALA A 273 -3.50 0.95 -19.00
C ALA A 273 -3.40 1.28 -17.50
N ALA A 274 -2.25 1.04 -16.87
CA ALA A 274 -2.04 1.39 -15.47
C ALA A 274 -2.00 2.91 -15.26
N VAL A 275 -1.36 3.66 -16.15
CA VAL A 275 -1.34 5.13 -16.11
C VAL A 275 -2.76 5.69 -16.27
N LYS A 276 -3.53 5.17 -17.22
CA LYS A 276 -4.94 5.55 -17.42
C LYS A 276 -5.77 5.26 -16.17
N GLY A 277 -5.69 4.04 -15.64
CA GLY A 277 -6.39 3.66 -14.41
C GLY A 277 -5.98 4.48 -13.19
N ALA A 278 -4.70 4.86 -13.09
CA ALA A 278 -4.23 5.73 -12.01
C ALA A 278 -4.89 7.12 -12.08
N ARG A 279 -4.99 7.72 -13.27
CA ARG A 279 -5.66 9.03 -13.46
C ARG A 279 -7.18 8.95 -13.27
N GLU A 280 -7.84 7.97 -13.85
CA GLU A 280 -9.31 7.90 -13.87
C GLU A 280 -9.91 7.39 -12.56
N ILE A 281 -9.19 6.54 -11.82
CA ILE A 281 -9.76 5.83 -10.65
C ILE A 281 -9.03 6.21 -9.36
N MET A 282 -7.69 6.29 -9.39
CA MET A 282 -6.88 6.40 -8.18
C MET A 282 -6.49 7.83 -7.82
N LEU A 283 -6.71 8.81 -8.70
CA LEU A 283 -6.37 10.21 -8.44
C LEU A 283 -7.05 10.69 -7.15
N SER A 284 -6.33 11.46 -6.33
CA SER A 284 -6.85 11.91 -5.03
C SER A 284 -8.16 12.70 -5.13
N THR A 285 -8.39 13.41 -6.24
CA THR A 285 -9.62 14.16 -6.53
C THR A 285 -10.85 13.27 -6.71
N HIS A 286 -10.69 12.01 -7.14
CA HIS A 286 -11.81 11.07 -7.24
C HIS A 286 -12.12 10.38 -5.90
N ASN A 287 -11.23 10.51 -4.92
CA ASN A 287 -11.24 9.76 -3.67
C ASN A 287 -11.52 10.66 -2.46
N MET A 288 -12.51 11.55 -2.60
CA MET A 288 -12.89 12.54 -1.58
C MET A 288 -13.81 12.00 -0.48
N LEU A 289 -14.47 10.86 -0.71
CA LEU A 289 -15.44 10.26 0.22
C LEU A 289 -14.94 8.94 0.80
N LEU A 290 -15.34 8.67 2.05
CA LEU A 290 -15.16 7.39 2.71
C LEU A 290 -16.03 6.31 2.05
N PRO A 291 -15.45 5.18 1.62
CA PRO A 291 -16.22 4.09 1.01
C PRO A 291 -17.24 3.45 1.96
N SER A 292 -17.01 3.55 3.27
CA SER A 292 -17.84 2.92 4.30
C SER A 292 -19.11 3.72 4.64
N SER A 293 -19.03 5.04 4.62
CA SER A 293 -20.10 5.93 5.11
C SER A 293 -20.57 6.98 4.11
N GLY A 294 -19.82 7.19 3.01
CA GLY A 294 -20.09 8.27 2.06
C GLY A 294 -19.78 9.67 2.59
N GLU A 295 -19.20 9.79 3.80
CA GLU A 295 -18.81 11.08 4.36
C GLU A 295 -17.51 11.60 3.72
N PRO A 296 -17.34 12.93 3.58
CA PRO A 296 -16.12 13.50 3.04
C PRO A 296 -14.94 13.29 4.00
N ILE A 297 -13.82 12.78 3.46
CA ILE A 297 -12.57 12.59 4.21
C ILE A 297 -11.62 13.78 4.10
N ILE A 298 -11.75 14.56 3.02
CA ILE A 298 -10.92 15.73 2.71
C ILE A 298 -11.36 17.00 3.46
N THR A 299 -11.98 16.86 4.63
CA THR A 299 -12.40 18.02 5.43
C THR A 299 -11.21 18.70 6.07
N PRO A 300 -11.16 20.05 6.11
CA PRO A 300 -10.12 20.77 6.84
C PRO A 300 -10.01 20.33 8.31
N THR A 301 -8.77 20.31 8.82
CA THR A 301 -8.46 19.87 10.19
C THR A 301 -7.58 20.89 10.92
N LEU A 302 -7.60 20.83 12.25
CA LEU A 302 -6.70 21.60 13.14
C LEU A 302 -6.69 23.10 12.80
N ASP A 303 -5.54 23.63 12.41
CA ASP A 303 -5.27 25.06 12.20
C ASP A 303 -6.19 25.69 11.15
N MET A 304 -6.57 24.93 10.11
CA MET A 304 -7.53 25.41 9.11
C MET A 304 -8.90 25.67 9.72
N VAL A 305 -9.35 24.78 10.61
CA VAL A 305 -10.61 24.94 11.32
C VAL A 305 -10.52 26.12 12.28
N LEU A 306 -9.40 26.27 12.99
CA LEU A 306 -9.18 27.38 13.90
C LEU A 306 -9.20 28.73 13.16
N GLY A 307 -8.56 28.81 11.99
CA GLY A 307 -8.56 30.00 11.13
C GLY A 307 -9.97 30.37 10.67
N CYS A 308 -10.73 29.41 10.14
CA CYS A 308 -12.13 29.62 9.74
C CYS A 308 -13.02 30.04 10.92
N TYR A 309 -12.85 29.40 12.07
CA TYR A 309 -13.60 29.72 13.29
C TYR A 309 -13.27 31.14 13.79
N TYR A 310 -11.99 31.48 13.88
CA TYR A 310 -11.54 32.81 14.27
C TYR A 310 -12.11 33.88 13.34
N LEU A 311 -12.03 33.66 12.02
CA LEU A 311 -12.51 34.57 10.99
C LEU A 311 -14.03 34.81 11.09
N THR A 312 -14.82 33.81 11.47
CA THR A 312 -16.30 33.86 11.42
C THR A 312 -16.96 34.16 12.77
N THR A 313 -16.17 34.25 13.85
CA THR A 313 -16.65 34.62 15.18
C THR A 313 -16.83 36.13 15.28
N VAL A 314 -17.82 36.58 16.04
CA VAL A 314 -18.12 38.01 16.27
C VAL A 314 -17.78 38.36 17.72
N ILE A 315 -17.18 39.53 17.95
CA ILE A 315 -16.86 40.03 19.28
C ILE A 315 -17.72 41.27 19.57
N PRO A 316 -18.56 41.23 20.63
CA PRO A 316 -19.27 42.42 21.11
C PRO A 316 -18.28 43.49 21.58
N GLY A 317 -18.53 44.75 21.26
CA GLY A 317 -17.67 45.88 21.63
C GLY A 317 -16.43 46.06 20.75
N ALA A 318 -16.33 45.35 19.63
CA ALA A 318 -15.21 45.49 18.70
C ALA A 318 -15.25 46.82 17.93
N LYS A 319 -14.08 47.28 17.47
CA LYS A 319 -13.94 48.55 16.75
C LYS A 319 -14.80 48.54 15.48
N GLY A 320 -15.73 49.48 15.35
CA GLY A 320 -16.62 49.58 14.18
C GLY A 320 -17.93 48.80 14.29
N GLU A 321 -18.30 48.32 15.47
CA GLU A 321 -19.60 47.69 15.72
C GLU A 321 -20.78 48.61 15.36
N GLY A 322 -21.80 48.05 14.71
CA GLY A 322 -23.02 48.74 14.32
C GLY A 322 -22.89 49.64 13.09
N THR A 323 -21.73 49.65 12.43
CA THR A 323 -21.54 50.39 11.17
C THR A 323 -22.34 49.75 10.03
N ILE A 324 -22.87 50.60 9.15
CA ILE A 324 -23.73 50.18 8.03
C ILE A 324 -22.98 50.45 6.72
N PHE A 325 -22.86 49.43 5.88
CA PHE A 325 -22.22 49.52 4.57
C PHE A 325 -23.20 49.21 3.43
N GLY A 326 -23.00 49.89 2.30
CA GLY A 326 -23.79 49.74 1.09
C GLY A 326 -23.44 48.49 0.28
N SER A 327 -22.23 47.95 0.44
CA SER A 327 -21.77 46.72 -0.24
C SER A 327 -20.77 45.93 0.59
N SER A 328 -20.57 44.66 0.23
CA SER A 328 -19.52 43.79 0.81
C SER A 328 -18.11 44.29 0.50
N GLU A 329 -17.91 44.92 -0.66
CA GLU A 329 -16.63 45.49 -1.10
C GLU A 329 -16.25 46.72 -0.26
N GLU A 330 -17.22 47.58 0.02
CA GLU A 330 -17.03 48.75 0.89
C GLU A 330 -16.61 48.33 2.31
N ALA A 331 -17.25 47.30 2.88
CA ALA A 331 -16.87 46.78 4.18
C ALA A 331 -15.42 46.25 4.20
N LYS A 332 -14.95 45.59 3.13
CA LYS A 332 -13.56 45.12 3.04
C LYS A 332 -12.57 46.26 2.92
N LEU A 333 -12.88 47.27 2.11
CA LEU A 333 -12.03 48.45 1.94
C LEU A 333 -11.82 49.17 3.27
N ILE A 334 -12.89 49.37 4.04
CA ILE A 334 -12.83 50.04 5.34
C ILE A 334 -12.06 49.21 6.38
N TYR A 335 -12.13 47.87 6.29
CA TYR A 335 -11.28 46.98 7.07
C TYR A 335 -9.81 47.11 6.70
N GLU A 336 -9.47 47.13 5.40
CA GLU A 336 -8.09 47.31 4.92
C GLU A 336 -7.52 48.67 5.34
N LEU A 337 -8.36 49.71 5.42
CA LEU A 337 -8.02 51.02 5.96
C LEU A 337 -7.88 51.05 7.49
N GLY A 338 -8.20 49.96 8.20
CA GLY A 338 -8.01 49.80 9.64
C GLY A 338 -9.07 50.47 10.52
N TYR A 339 -10.21 50.86 9.95
CA TYR A 339 -11.29 51.54 10.69
C TYR A 339 -12.23 50.57 11.43
N ILE A 340 -12.36 49.33 10.95
CA ILE A 340 -13.20 48.30 11.57
C ILE A 340 -12.40 47.03 11.86
N ASP A 341 -12.80 46.28 12.89
CA ASP A 341 -12.22 44.97 13.22
C ASP A 341 -12.85 43.87 12.34
N LEU A 342 -12.07 42.84 12.03
CA LEU A 342 -12.49 41.66 11.26
C LEU A 342 -13.74 40.98 11.86
N ARG A 343 -13.86 41.02 13.19
CA ARG A 343 -14.89 40.34 13.98
C ARG A 343 -15.93 41.29 14.56
N ALA A 344 -15.95 42.56 14.14
CA ALA A 344 -17.00 43.49 14.52
C ALA A 344 -18.34 43.11 13.86
N GLU A 345 -19.44 43.28 14.59
CA GLU A 345 -20.79 43.13 14.04
C GLU A 345 -21.14 44.37 13.20
N ILE A 346 -21.37 44.17 11.91
CA ILE A 346 -21.67 45.22 10.92
C ILE A 346 -22.97 44.88 10.18
N GLU A 347 -23.64 45.89 9.61
CA GLU A 347 -24.79 45.69 8.73
C GLU A 347 -24.38 45.93 7.29
N VAL A 348 -24.56 44.92 6.42
CA VAL A 348 -24.27 45.05 4.99
C VAL A 348 -25.52 44.81 4.17
N ARG A 349 -25.73 45.65 3.15
CA ARG A 349 -26.82 45.50 2.19
C ARG A 349 -26.45 44.45 1.13
N LYS A 350 -27.23 43.37 1.01
CA LYS A 350 -27.06 42.40 -0.09
C LYS A 350 -27.61 42.97 -1.39
N GLN A 351 -26.80 42.96 -2.44
CA GLN A 351 -27.24 43.39 -3.79
C GLN A 351 -28.16 42.36 -4.47
N GLN A 352 -28.03 41.07 -4.15
CA GLN A 352 -28.79 39.99 -4.80
C GLN A 352 -30.20 39.74 -4.21
N GLU A 353 -30.52 40.24 -3.00
CA GLU A 353 -31.81 40.01 -2.31
C GLU A 353 -32.53 41.34 -1.99
N ASN A 354 -32.94 42.09 -3.02
CA ASN A 354 -33.78 43.29 -2.92
C ASN A 354 -33.29 44.37 -1.91
N GLY A 355 -31.99 44.40 -1.61
CA GLY A 355 -31.43 45.37 -0.68
C GLY A 355 -31.75 45.12 0.80
N GLN A 356 -32.07 43.89 1.20
CA GLN A 356 -32.15 43.53 2.62
C GLN A 356 -30.80 43.73 3.32
N LYS A 357 -30.85 44.30 4.52
CA LYS A 357 -29.68 44.47 5.39
C LYS A 357 -29.50 43.20 6.23
N ILE A 358 -28.28 42.69 6.25
CA ILE A 358 -27.91 41.51 7.03
C ILE A 358 -26.84 41.91 8.04
N LYS A 359 -27.06 41.54 9.30
CA LYS A 359 -26.05 41.64 10.36
C LYS A 359 -25.01 40.56 10.18
N THR A 360 -23.76 40.93 9.94
CA THR A 360 -22.67 40.00 9.68
C THR A 360 -21.32 40.57 10.18
N SER A 361 -20.20 39.96 9.82
CA SER A 361 -18.87 40.51 10.07
C SER A 361 -18.04 40.51 8.79
N VAL A 362 -17.00 41.36 8.74
CA VAL A 362 -16.07 41.39 7.60
C VAL A 362 -15.47 40.00 7.38
N GLY A 363 -15.09 39.29 8.44
CA GLY A 363 -14.54 37.96 8.33
C GLY A 363 -15.52 36.93 7.74
N ARG A 364 -16.82 37.01 8.09
CA ARG A 364 -17.84 36.17 7.43
C ARG A 364 -17.99 36.50 5.96
N ILE A 365 -17.88 37.78 5.56
CA ILE A 365 -17.93 38.17 4.15
C ILE A 365 -16.73 37.57 3.39
N ILE A 366 -15.51 37.70 3.94
CA ILE A 366 -14.29 37.11 3.35
C ILE A 366 -14.42 35.59 3.21
N PHE A 367 -15.00 34.90 4.20
CA PHE A 367 -15.23 33.47 4.11
C PHE A 367 -16.21 33.09 2.98
N ASN A 368 -17.31 33.84 2.85
CA ASN A 368 -18.34 33.57 1.85
C ASN A 368 -17.91 33.92 0.42
N ASP A 369 -16.97 34.84 0.22
CA ASP A 369 -16.38 35.14 -1.08
C ASP A 369 -15.72 33.93 -1.75
N ILE A 370 -15.19 33.01 -0.95
CA ILE A 370 -14.51 31.79 -1.42
C ILE A 370 -15.54 30.70 -1.77
N LEU A 371 -16.75 30.78 -1.22
CA LEU A 371 -17.78 29.78 -1.43
C LEU A 371 -18.46 29.97 -2.80
N PRO A 372 -18.79 28.87 -3.50
CA PRO A 372 -19.63 28.91 -4.68
C PRO A 372 -20.98 29.61 -4.39
N PRO A 373 -21.49 30.44 -5.32
CA PRO A 373 -22.72 31.21 -5.10
C PRO A 373 -23.95 30.31 -4.84
N GLU A 374 -23.93 29.06 -5.28
CA GLU A 374 -25.00 28.06 -5.10
C GLU A 374 -25.20 27.65 -3.64
N LEU A 375 -24.19 27.78 -2.78
CA LEU A 375 -24.28 27.41 -1.35
C LEU A 375 -24.93 28.51 -0.49
N GLY A 376 -25.11 29.71 -1.04
CA GLY A 376 -25.66 30.86 -0.33
C GLY A 376 -24.71 31.41 0.74
N PHE A 377 -25.25 32.28 1.60
CA PHE A 377 -24.46 33.03 2.58
C PHE A 377 -24.52 32.41 3.98
N TYR A 378 -23.38 31.91 4.47
CA TYR A 378 -23.24 31.38 5.83
C TYR A 378 -22.97 32.49 6.84
N ASN A 379 -23.95 32.74 7.71
CA ASN A 379 -23.89 33.80 8.72
C ASN A 379 -23.82 33.26 10.16
N LYS A 380 -22.98 32.24 10.39
CA LYS A 380 -22.75 31.66 11.72
C LYS A 380 -21.25 31.43 11.93
N ALA A 381 -20.84 31.23 13.18
CA ALA A 381 -19.48 30.78 13.47
C ALA A 381 -19.27 29.39 12.85
N ILE A 382 -18.21 29.25 12.07
CA ILE A 382 -17.92 28.04 11.31
C ILE A 382 -16.98 27.16 12.13
N ASP A 383 -17.55 26.14 12.75
CA ASP A 383 -16.85 25.11 13.48
C ASP A 383 -16.51 23.91 12.58
N LYS A 384 -15.83 22.89 13.15
CA LYS A 384 -15.47 21.66 12.42
C LYS A 384 -16.69 20.96 11.81
N SER A 385 -17.81 20.93 12.53
CA SER A 385 -19.03 20.28 12.06
C SER A 385 -19.66 21.05 10.89
N SER A 386 -19.70 22.38 10.97
CA SER A 386 -20.18 23.24 9.88
C SER A 386 -19.32 23.10 8.62
N LEU A 387 -17.98 23.03 8.73
CA LEU A 387 -17.11 22.79 7.57
C LEU A 387 -17.37 21.45 6.91
N LYS A 388 -17.56 20.38 7.69
CA LYS A 388 -17.92 19.07 7.15
C LYS A 388 -19.26 19.13 6.40
N GLN A 389 -20.22 19.85 6.93
CA GLN A 389 -21.52 20.04 6.28
C GLN A 389 -21.38 20.82 4.97
N ILE A 390 -20.64 21.94 4.97
CA ILE A 390 -20.39 22.75 3.76
C ILE A 390 -19.75 21.90 2.66
N VAL A 391 -18.73 21.10 2.97
CA VAL A 391 -18.10 20.20 1.99
C VAL A 391 -19.08 19.15 1.47
N THR A 392 -19.95 18.64 2.35
CA THR A 392 -20.99 17.66 1.98
C THR A 392 -22.04 18.28 1.06
N ASP A 393 -22.47 19.50 1.36
CA ASP A 393 -23.46 20.24 0.56
C ASP A 393 -22.86 20.61 -0.81
N CYS A 394 -21.59 21.05 -0.82
CA CYS A 394 -20.84 21.32 -2.04
C CYS A 394 -20.79 20.09 -2.96
N TYR A 395 -20.43 18.91 -2.43
CA TYR A 395 -20.38 17.67 -3.22
C TYR A 395 -21.75 17.19 -3.73
N LYS A 396 -22.85 17.58 -3.07
CA LYS A 396 -24.21 17.18 -3.49
C LYS A 396 -24.81 18.12 -4.52
N LEU A 397 -24.47 19.40 -4.44
CA LEU A 397 -25.05 20.45 -5.28
C LEU A 397 -24.24 20.71 -6.55
N LEU A 398 -22.91 20.52 -6.49
CA LEU A 398 -21.96 20.63 -7.59
C LEU A 398 -21.41 19.25 -7.95
#